data_AF-A0A3P7QZU6-F1
#
_entry.id   AF-A0A3P7QZU6-F1
#
_cell.length_a   1.000
_cell.length_b   1.000
_cell.length_c   1.000
_cell.angle_alpha   90.00
_cell.angle_beta   90.00
_cell.angle_gamma   90.00
#
_symmetry.space_group_name_H-M   'P 1'
#
loop_
_entity.id
_entity.type
_entity.pdbx_description
1 polymer ?
#
loop_
_entity_poly.entity_id
_entity_poly.type
_entity_poly.pdbx_seq_one_letter_code
_entity_poly.pdbx_strand_id
1 'polypeptide(L)'
;MVEDGSFGAVDQNGNWDGLIGALTSGSADVALAPISVNAERESVVDFTVSFYDLVGSTILMRKPVVQYSLFKFTQVLEWPVWLCLLAAYIVMSTTLWLVDRISPYSYTNSRKRTMTQEN
;
A
#
# COMPACT_ATOMS: atom_id res chain seq x y z
N MET A 1 -9.54 -22.67 -35.56
CA MET A 1 -8.44 -21.96 -34.85
C MET A 1 -7.54 -21.39 -35.91
N VAL A 2 -7.19 -20.10 -35.83
CA VAL A 2 -6.30 -19.46 -36.80
C VAL A 2 -4.85 -19.78 -36.41
N GLU A 3 -3.96 -19.99 -37.38
CA GLU A 3 -2.56 -20.38 -37.13
C GLU A 3 -1.76 -19.31 -36.38
N ASP A 4 -2.12 -18.04 -36.55
CA ASP A 4 -1.43 -16.88 -35.98
C ASP A 4 -1.87 -16.54 -34.54
N GLY A 5 -2.98 -17.10 -34.06
CA GLY A 5 -3.55 -16.79 -32.75
C GLY A 5 -3.99 -15.33 -32.58
N SER A 6 -4.07 -14.54 -33.66
CA SER A 6 -4.45 -13.13 -33.63
C SER A 6 -5.97 -12.96 -33.72
N PHE A 7 -6.51 -11.95 -33.03
CA PHE A 7 -7.91 -11.56 -33.17
C PHE A 7 -8.21 -10.84 -34.48
N GLY A 8 -7.20 -10.28 -35.14
CA GLY A 8 -7.35 -9.49 -36.36
C GLY A 8 -7.02 -8.02 -36.17
N ALA A 9 -6.02 -7.57 -36.92
CA ALA A 9 -5.59 -6.20 -37.12
C ALA A 9 -5.58 -5.87 -38.61
N VAL A 10 -5.70 -4.59 -38.94
CA VAL A 10 -5.60 -4.11 -40.32
C VAL A 10 -4.14 -3.82 -40.66
N ASP A 11 -3.66 -4.37 -41.76
CA ASP A 11 -2.35 -4.05 -42.32
C ASP A 11 -2.38 -2.70 -43.05
N GLN A 12 -1.21 -2.15 -43.39
CA GLN A 12 -1.06 -0.89 -44.14
C GLN A 12 -1.78 -0.90 -45.49
N ASN A 13 -2.00 -2.10 -46.04
CA ASN A 13 -2.69 -2.32 -47.31
C ASN A 13 -4.22 -2.43 -47.17
N GLY A 14 -4.77 -2.32 -45.94
CA GLY A 14 -6.20 -2.47 -45.68
C GLY A 14 -6.68 -3.92 -45.54
N ASN A 15 -5.77 -4.90 -45.58
CA ASN A 15 -6.11 -6.31 -45.39
C ASN A 15 -6.18 -6.65 -43.91
N TRP A 16 -7.13 -7.51 -43.54
CA TRP A 16 -7.29 -8.01 -42.19
C TRP A 16 -6.52 -9.32 -41.98
N ASP A 17 -5.81 -9.43 -40.86
CA ASP A 17 -5.17 -10.66 -40.41
C ASP A 17 -6.02 -11.42 -39.36
N GLY A 18 -5.52 -12.54 -38.85
CA GLY A 18 -6.12 -13.25 -37.73
C GLY A 18 -7.54 -13.74 -37.97
N LEU A 19 -8.32 -13.71 -36.90
CA LEU A 19 -9.71 -14.15 -36.88
C LEU A 19 -10.59 -13.37 -37.88
N ILE A 20 -10.43 -12.04 -37.94
CA ILE A 20 -11.19 -11.20 -38.89
C ILE A 20 -10.76 -11.48 -40.34
N GLY A 21 -9.48 -11.69 -40.60
CA GLY A 21 -8.98 -12.09 -41.91
C GLY A 21 -9.53 -13.44 -42.38
N ALA A 22 -9.64 -14.42 -41.48
CA ALA A 22 -10.21 -15.72 -41.78
C ALA A 22 -11.70 -15.65 -42.16
N LEU A 23 -12.46 -14.77 -41.50
CA LEU A 23 -13.87 -14.52 -41.81
C LEU A 23 -14.04 -13.77 -43.14
N THR A 24 -13.24 -12.73 -43.38
CA THR A 24 -13.35 -11.91 -44.60
C THR A 24 -12.84 -12.64 -45.85
N SER A 25 -11.87 -13.54 -45.72
CA SER A 25 -11.39 -14.42 -46.81
C SER A 25 -12.30 -15.61 -47.10
N GLY A 26 -13.31 -15.88 -46.26
CA GLY A 26 -14.17 -17.06 -46.37
C GLY A 26 -13.48 -18.36 -45.94
N SER A 27 -12.32 -18.29 -45.30
CA SER A 27 -11.65 -19.45 -44.72
C SER A 27 -12.38 -19.99 -43.48
N ALA A 28 -13.19 -19.15 -42.83
CA ALA A 28 -14.07 -19.51 -41.74
C ALA A 28 -15.44 -18.84 -41.92
N ASP A 29 -16.52 -19.56 -41.65
CA ASP A 29 -17.89 -19.02 -41.74
C ASP A 29 -18.35 -18.33 -40.45
N VAL A 30 -17.88 -18.81 -39.30
CA VAL A 30 -18.23 -18.32 -37.96
C VAL A 30 -17.02 -18.37 -37.04
N ALA A 31 -16.85 -17.36 -36.20
CA ALA A 31 -15.83 -17.33 -35.17
C ALA A 31 -16.44 -17.14 -33.78
N LEU A 32 -16.02 -17.96 -32.84
CA LEU A 32 -16.37 -17.85 -31.42
C LEU A 32 -15.10 -17.54 -30.63
N ALA A 33 -14.98 -16.31 -30.13
CA ALA A 33 -13.80 -15.85 -29.39
C ALA A 33 -14.16 -14.70 -28.44
N PRO A 34 -13.37 -14.45 -27.37
CA PRO A 34 -13.53 -13.28 -26.50
C PRO A 34 -12.98 -12.03 -27.20
N ILE A 35 -13.62 -11.61 -28.29
CA ILE A 35 -13.22 -10.49 -29.12
C ILE A 35 -14.09 -9.26 -28.81
N SER A 36 -13.45 -8.09 -28.72
CA SER A 36 -14.17 -6.83 -28.54
C SER A 36 -14.80 -6.36 -29.85
N VAL A 37 -16.06 -5.92 -29.76
CA VAL A 37 -16.79 -5.25 -30.84
C VAL A 37 -16.21 -3.84 -31.01
N ASN A 38 -15.83 -3.49 -32.23
CA ASN A 38 -15.30 -2.18 -32.58
C ASN A 38 -15.82 -1.79 -33.98
N ALA A 39 -16.01 -0.50 -34.23
CA ALA A 39 -16.59 0.03 -35.47
C ALA A 39 -15.81 -0.38 -36.73
N GLU A 40 -14.47 -0.44 -36.64
CA GLU A 40 -13.64 -0.89 -37.77
C GLU A 40 -13.89 -2.36 -38.12
N ARG A 41 -14.09 -3.21 -37.12
CA ARG A 41 -14.39 -4.65 -37.34
C ARG A 41 -15.82 -4.84 -37.82
N GLU A 42 -16.76 -4.07 -37.28
CA GLU A 42 -18.17 -4.09 -37.69
C GLU A 42 -18.35 -3.67 -39.17
N SER A 43 -17.40 -2.93 -39.74
CA SER A 43 -17.42 -2.58 -41.16
C SER A 43 -17.15 -3.75 -42.12
N VAL A 44 -16.59 -4.86 -41.62
CA VAL A 44 -16.20 -6.03 -42.44
C VAL A 44 -16.83 -7.34 -41.98
N VAL A 45 -17.30 -7.43 -40.74
CA VAL A 45 -17.98 -8.61 -40.19
C VAL A 45 -19.16 -8.20 -39.31
N ASP A 46 -20.20 -9.03 -39.28
CA ASP A 46 -21.35 -8.84 -38.39
C ASP A 46 -21.14 -9.53 -37.04
N PHE A 47 -21.53 -8.86 -35.96
CA PHE A 47 -21.51 -9.41 -34.60
C PHE A 47 -22.92 -9.75 -34.10
N THR A 48 -23.05 -10.83 -33.34
CA THR A 48 -24.26 -11.10 -32.56
C THR A 48 -24.33 -10.19 -31.34
N VAL A 49 -25.50 -10.15 -30.67
CA VAL A 49 -25.64 -9.49 -29.36
C VAL A 49 -24.61 -10.07 -28.38
N SER A 50 -23.85 -9.20 -27.71
CA SER A 50 -22.88 -9.63 -26.70
C SER A 50 -23.59 -10.31 -25.54
N PHE A 51 -23.10 -11.49 -25.13
CA PHE A 51 -23.58 -12.19 -23.94
C PHE A 51 -22.85 -11.76 -22.66
N TYR A 52 -21.76 -10.99 -22.80
CA TYR A 52 -20.93 -10.53 -21.69
C TYR A 52 -20.64 -9.04 -21.86
N ASP A 53 -21.21 -8.23 -20.97
CA ASP A 53 -20.90 -6.80 -20.91
C ASP A 53 -19.56 -6.62 -20.20
N LEU A 54 -18.48 -6.48 -20.98
CA LEU A 54 -17.19 -6.07 -20.45
C LEU A 54 -17.31 -4.63 -19.95
N VAL A 55 -17.50 -4.45 -18.65
CA VAL A 55 -17.50 -3.15 -17.98
C VAL A 55 -16.07 -2.59 -17.94
N GLY A 56 -15.58 -2.14 -19.09
CA GLY A 56 -14.34 -1.36 -19.24
C GLY A 56 -13.02 -2.07 -18.93
N SER A 57 -11.92 -1.33 -19.09
CA SER A 57 -10.57 -1.76 -18.73
C SER A 57 -10.39 -1.68 -17.21
N THR A 58 -10.28 -2.83 -16.55
CA THR A 58 -9.95 -2.88 -15.11
C THR A 58 -8.43 -2.80 -14.92
N ILE A 59 -7.97 -1.94 -14.01
CA ILE A 59 -6.55 -1.86 -13.65
C ILE A 59 -6.27 -2.91 -12.57
N LEU A 60 -5.43 -3.89 -12.90
CA LEU A 60 -4.93 -4.87 -11.93
C LEU A 60 -3.68 -4.30 -11.25
N MET A 61 -3.75 -4.10 -9.93
CA MET A 61 -2.60 -3.70 -9.12
C MET A 61 -2.14 -4.84 -8.22
N ARG A 62 -0.83 -4.98 -8.06
CA ARG A 62 -0.25 -5.92 -7.09
C ARG A 62 -0.70 -5.52 -5.68
N LYS A 63 -1.22 -6.48 -4.91
CA LYS A 63 -1.57 -6.27 -3.49
C LYS A 63 -0.34 -5.72 -2.74
N PRO A 64 -0.45 -4.56 -2.05
CA PRO A 64 0.67 -4.04 -1.29
C PRO A 64 0.99 -4.99 -0.14
N VAL A 65 2.27 -5.36 -0.02
CA VAL A 65 2.76 -6.13 1.13
C VAL A 65 2.94 -5.16 2.28
N VAL A 66 2.00 -5.16 3.22
CA VAL A 66 2.11 -4.38 4.45
C VAL A 66 3.09 -5.09 5.38
N GLN A 67 4.27 -4.48 5.58
CA GLN A 67 5.22 -4.97 6.56
C GLN A 67 4.78 -4.52 7.95
N TYR A 68 4.37 -5.47 8.78
CA TYR A 68 4.04 -5.21 10.18
C TYR A 68 5.33 -5.06 10.98
N SER A 69 5.71 -3.83 11.31
CA SER A 69 6.79 -3.56 12.26
C SER A 69 6.20 -3.19 13.62
N LEU A 70 6.66 -3.85 14.67
CA LEU A 70 6.25 -3.60 16.06
C LEU A 70 6.65 -2.19 16.53
N PHE A 71 7.68 -1.60 15.92
CA PHE A 71 8.18 -0.26 16.25
C PHE A 71 7.50 0.85 15.44
N LYS A 72 6.40 0.57 14.71
CA LYS A 72 5.58 1.60 14.07
C LYS A 72 5.10 2.66 15.06
N PHE A 73 4.83 2.25 16.30
CA PHE A 73 4.51 3.15 17.41
C PHE A 73 5.64 4.13 17.74
N THR A 74 6.90 3.66 17.76
CA THR A 74 8.07 4.50 18.05
C THR A 74 8.33 5.51 16.94
N GLN A 75 7.98 5.18 15.69
CA GLN A 75 8.08 6.12 14.57
C GLN A 75 7.14 7.33 14.72
N VAL A 76 6.06 7.22 15.51
CA VAL A 76 5.15 8.34 15.78
C VAL A 76 5.77 9.35 16.77
N LEU A 77 6.79 8.94 17.52
CA LEU A 77 7.51 9.80 18.46
C LEU A 77 8.77 10.37 17.81
N GLU A 78 8.68 11.63 17.39
CA GLU A 78 9.75 12.37 16.73
C GLU A 78 10.99 12.55 17.64
N TRP A 79 12.19 12.60 17.04
CA TRP A 79 13.48 12.79 17.73
C TRP A 79 13.52 13.95 18.75
N PRO A 80 12.91 15.13 18.51
CA PRO A 80 12.88 16.21 19.48
C PRO A 80 12.18 15.84 20.79
N VAL A 81 11.17 14.97 20.73
CA VAL A 81 10.41 14.56 21.93
C VAL A 81 11.23 13.61 22.79
N TRP A 82 12.03 12.73 22.17
CA TRP A 82 13.01 11.89 22.86
C TRP A 82 14.03 12.72 23.64
N LEU A 83 14.56 13.77 23.01
CA LEU A 83 15.48 14.69 23.67
C LEU A 83 14.81 15.45 24.82
N CYS A 84 13.56 15.86 24.65
CA CYS A 84 12.78 16.52 25.70
C CYS A 84 12.57 15.59 26.91
N LEU A 85 12.23 14.32 26.69
CA LEU A 85 12.09 13.32 27.76
C LEU A 85 13.41 13.14 28.54
N LEU A 86 14.53 13.05 27.82
CA LEU A 86 15.85 12.91 28.44
C LEU A 86 16.24 14.17 29.22
N ALA A 87 16.00 15.35 28.66
CA ALA A 87 16.24 16.63 29.33
C ALA A 87 15.38 16.78 30.59
N ALA A 88 14.08 16.47 30.50
CA ALA A 88 13.17 16.51 31.64
C ALA A 88 13.60 15.57 32.76
N TYR A 89 14.08 14.36 32.42
CA TYR A 89 14.62 13.41 33.39
C TYR A 89 15.83 13.99 34.16
N ILE A 90 16.77 14.61 33.45
CA ILE A 90 17.96 15.24 34.06
C ILE A 90 17.55 16.42 34.96
N VAL A 91 16.64 17.27 34.48
CA VAL A 91 16.13 18.42 35.25
C VAL A 91 15.46 17.95 36.53
N MET A 92 14.53 16.99 36.45
CA MET A 92 13.84 16.42 37.61
C MET A 92 14.84 15.81 38.61
N SER A 93 15.82 15.04 38.13
CA SER A 93 16.86 14.47 38.98
C SER A 93 17.67 15.56 39.69
N THR A 94 18.01 16.64 38.99
CA THR A 94 18.78 17.76 39.54
C THR A 94 17.96 18.54 40.55
N THR A 95 16.70 18.81 40.26
CA THR A 95 15.77 19.48 41.18
C THR A 95 15.59 18.66 42.46
N LEU A 96 15.37 17.35 42.36
CA LEU A 96 15.27 16.47 43.53
C LEU A 96 16.55 16.49 44.36
N TRP A 97 17.72 16.45 43.73
CA TRP A 97 19.00 16.55 44.43
C TRP A 97 19.20 17.89 45.16
N LEU A 98 18.83 19.01 44.52
CA LEU A 98 18.89 20.34 45.14
C LEU A 98 17.91 20.47 46.31
N VAL A 99 16.68 19.97 46.15
CA VAL A 99 15.67 19.96 47.21
C VAL A 99 16.13 19.10 48.37
N ASP A 100 16.70 17.92 48.13
CA ASP A 100 17.28 17.06 49.18
C ASP A 100 18.41 17.78 49.93
N ARG A 101 19.24 18.57 49.22
CA ARG A 101 20.35 19.31 49.82
C ARG A 101 19.92 20.52 50.66
N ILE A 102 18.85 21.20 50.27
CA ILE A 102 18.38 22.46 50.90
C ILE A 102 17.27 22.19 51.94
N SER A 103 16.52 21.09 51.79
CA SER A 103 15.43 20.74 52.70
C SER A 103 15.96 20.25 54.06
N PRO A 104 15.61 20.91 55.18
CA PRO A 104 15.98 20.47 56.53
C PRO A 104 15.24 19.19 56.99
N TYR A 105 14.42 18.59 56.11
CA TYR A 105 13.60 17.42 56.41
C TYR A 105 13.87 16.18 55.54
N SER A 106 14.94 16.17 54.72
CA SER A 106 15.22 14.99 53.89
C SER A 106 16.25 14.04 54.53
N TYR A 107 15.74 12.91 55.02
CA TYR A 107 16.37 11.64 55.46
C TYR A 107 17.53 11.65 56.48
N THR A 108 18.45 12.60 56.46
CA THR A 108 19.56 12.66 57.43
C THR A 108 19.13 13.11 58.83
N ASN A 109 18.08 13.95 58.91
CA ASN A 109 17.59 14.48 60.19
C ASN A 109 16.65 13.49 60.93
N SER A 110 15.88 12.67 60.21
CA SER A 110 14.98 11.68 60.85
C SER A 110 15.75 10.51 61.46
N ARG A 111 16.84 10.04 60.83
CA ARG A 111 17.73 9.01 61.40
C ARG A 111 18.42 9.47 62.69
N LYS A 112 18.77 10.76 62.79
CA LYS A 112 19.38 11.33 63.99
C LYS A 112 18.40 11.45 65.16
N ARG A 113 17.08 11.52 64.94
CA ARG A 113 16.09 11.64 66.02
C ARG A 113 15.63 10.29 66.58
N THR A 114 15.61 9.24 65.77
CA THR A 114 15.28 7.87 66.23
C THR A 114 16.38 7.27 67.12
N MET A 115 17.63 7.71 66.95
CA MET A 115 18.78 7.20 67.73
C MET A 115 18.97 7.90 69.08
N THR A 116 18.27 9.02 69.34
CA THR A 116 18.37 9.78 70.60
C THR A 116 17.22 9.46 71.58
N GLN A 117 16.22 8.69 71.16
CA GLN A 117 15.15 8.17 72.04
C GLN A 117 15.45 6.77 72.60
N GLU A 118 16.55 6.14 72.18
CA GLU A 118 17.01 4.83 72.65
C GLU A 118 18.33 4.96 73.45
N ASN A 119 18.37 5.89 74.40
CA ASN A 119 19.39 5.98 75.47
C ASN A 119 18.78 6.64 76.71
#